data_AF-A0A1F3D830-F1
#
_entry.id   AF-A0A1F3D830-F1
#
_cell.length_a   1.000
_cell.length_b   1.000
_cell.length_c   1.000
_cell.angle_alpha   90.00
_cell.angle_beta   90.00
_cell.angle_gamma   90.00
#
_symmetry.space_group_name_H-M   'P 1'
#
loop_
_entity.id
_entity.type
_entity.pdbx_description
1 polymer ?
#
loop_
_entity_poly.entity_id
_entity_poly.type
_entity_poly.pdbx_seq_one_letter_code
_entity_poly.pdbx_strand_id
1 'polypeptide(L)'
;MKNYLLFSLMLLSIACISQDFSFIDTAICPPYEAKSINCSNTSPAFVNRYNDETMNQNLVIKPGKTLIIKSTVKFQKDCKIVVEPGAKLILDGCRLTNSDCGNNMWKGIEVQGNKNLRQYPETNQGVVEIINGGTIENAVAAIRTLNSGDAHPLDFTGGIIKANRAIFKNNYSGIYFATYHNHLSNGSLTGNISYIQNCTFEINLY
;
A
#
# COMPACT_ATOMS: atom_id res chain seq x y z
N MET A 1 -59.67 -37.98 17.58
CA MET A 1 -58.68 -37.45 16.63
C MET A 1 -57.30 -37.75 17.23
N LYS A 2 -56.68 -38.90 16.92
CA LYS A 2 -55.62 -39.07 15.88
C LYS A 2 -54.51 -38.02 16.08
N ASN A 3 -53.23 -38.31 16.36
CA ASN A 3 -52.38 -39.49 16.08
C ASN A 3 -51.14 -39.47 17.01
N TYR A 4 -50.76 -40.59 17.65
CA TYR A 4 -49.64 -41.53 17.34
C TYR A 4 -48.22 -40.94 17.48
N LEU A 5 -47.50 -41.27 18.56
CA LEU A 5 -46.56 -42.41 18.78
C LEU A 5 -45.11 -41.99 18.43
N LEU A 6 -44.23 -41.70 19.41
CA LEU A 6 -43.38 -42.58 20.25
C LEU A 6 -42.04 -43.03 19.61
N PHE A 7 -41.05 -43.19 20.49
CA PHE A 7 -39.76 -43.93 20.35
C PHE A 7 -38.65 -43.18 19.58
N SER A 8 -37.37 -43.18 19.97
CA SER A 8 -36.57 -43.93 20.97
C SER A 8 -35.14 -43.36 21.01
N LEU A 9 -34.42 -43.58 22.14
CA LEU A 9 -32.97 -43.88 22.32
C LEU A 9 -31.90 -43.18 21.44
N MET A 10 -30.70 -42.80 21.90
CA MET A 10 -29.81 -43.39 22.91
C MET A 10 -28.63 -42.44 23.21
N LEU A 11 -28.06 -42.57 24.41
CA LEU A 11 -26.85 -41.92 24.94
C LEU A 11 -25.58 -42.12 24.08
N LEU A 12 -24.61 -41.19 24.19
CA LEU A 12 -23.26 -41.55 24.66
C LEU A 12 -22.52 -40.31 25.23
N SER A 13 -22.20 -40.38 26.52
CA SER A 13 -21.17 -39.60 27.21
C SER A 13 -19.78 -40.14 26.89
N ILE A 14 -18.74 -39.31 26.92
CA ILE A 14 -17.41 -39.62 27.52
C ILE A 14 -16.64 -38.31 27.70
N ALA A 15 -16.25 -38.04 28.95
CA ALA A 15 -15.24 -37.07 29.32
C ALA A 15 -13.85 -37.71 29.22
N CYS A 16 -12.82 -36.95 28.85
CA CYS A 16 -11.44 -37.30 29.18
C CYS A 16 -10.64 -36.03 29.50
N ILE A 17 -10.07 -36.02 30.70
CA ILE A 17 -9.12 -35.04 31.24
C ILE A 17 -7.72 -35.46 30.77
N SER A 18 -6.86 -34.51 30.39
CA SER A 18 -5.52 -34.30 30.98
C SER A 18 -4.43 -33.78 30.01
N GLN A 19 -3.57 -32.94 30.61
CA GLN A 19 -2.16 -32.64 30.34
C GLN A 19 -1.78 -31.42 29.49
N ASP A 20 -0.97 -30.57 30.16
CA ASP A 20 -0.22 -29.42 29.67
C ASP A 20 0.58 -29.69 28.40
N PHE A 21 0.56 -28.76 27.46
CA PHE A 21 1.67 -28.49 26.56
C PHE A 21 1.77 -26.98 26.30
N SER A 22 2.88 -26.40 26.75
CA SER A 22 3.40 -25.09 26.36
C SER A 22 3.61 -24.98 24.84
N PHE A 23 3.46 -23.75 24.33
CA PHE A 23 4.11 -23.13 23.14
C PHE A 23 3.20 -22.64 21.99
N ILE A 24 3.50 -21.38 21.63
CA ILE A 24 3.23 -20.59 20.42
C ILE A 24 1.80 -20.08 20.23
N ASP A 25 1.60 -18.82 20.63
CA ASP A 25 0.62 -17.91 20.02
C ASP A 25 0.97 -17.74 18.53
N THR A 26 0.59 -18.73 17.72
CA THR A 26 0.42 -18.50 16.30
C THR A 26 -0.97 -17.90 16.15
N ALA A 27 -1.01 -16.57 16.06
CA ALA A 27 -2.14 -15.90 15.45
C ALA A 27 -2.24 -16.40 14.00
N ILE A 28 -2.92 -17.52 13.81
CA ILE A 28 -3.30 -18.04 12.51
C ILE A 28 -4.38 -17.09 12.00
N CYS A 29 -3.97 -16.05 11.26
CA CYS A 29 -4.91 -15.24 10.52
C CYS A 29 -5.59 -16.15 9.47
N PRO A 30 -6.92 -16.30 9.49
CA PRO A 30 -7.61 -17.18 8.58
C PRO A 30 -7.36 -16.74 7.12
N PRO A 31 -7.19 -17.68 6.18
CA PRO A 31 -7.06 -17.36 4.77
C PRO A 31 -8.35 -16.67 4.29
N TYR A 32 -8.26 -15.39 3.95
CA TYR A 32 -9.37 -14.62 3.41
C TYR A 32 -9.28 -14.57 1.89
N GLU A 33 -10.36 -14.98 1.22
CA GLU A 33 -10.46 -15.01 -0.24
C GLU A 33 -10.28 -13.60 -0.85
N ALA A 34 -9.48 -13.53 -1.91
CA ALA A 34 -9.17 -12.31 -2.62
C ALA A 34 -10.43 -11.72 -3.28
N LYS A 35 -10.90 -10.57 -2.78
CA LYS A 35 -11.92 -9.76 -3.46
C LYS A 35 -11.23 -8.70 -4.29
N SER A 36 -11.40 -8.77 -5.61
CA SER A 36 -10.90 -7.74 -6.51
C SER A 36 -11.72 -6.44 -6.34
N ILE A 37 -11.11 -5.34 -5.87
CA ILE A 37 -11.70 -4.00 -5.97
C ILE A 37 -11.17 -3.35 -7.25
N ASN A 38 -11.95 -3.49 -8.32
CA ASN A 38 -11.72 -2.75 -9.56
C ASN A 38 -12.20 -1.31 -9.36
N CYS A 39 -11.27 -0.38 -9.13
CA CYS A 39 -11.53 1.06 -9.26
C CYS A 39 -11.58 1.48 -10.74
N SER A 40 -12.36 0.77 -11.55
CA SER A 40 -12.69 1.16 -12.92
C SER A 40 -14.14 1.63 -12.92
N ASN A 41 -14.33 2.92 -13.22
CA ASN A 41 -15.60 3.62 -13.45
C ASN A 41 -16.10 4.50 -12.30
N THR A 42 -15.34 5.53 -11.92
CA THR A 42 -15.95 6.82 -11.54
C THR A 42 -15.15 8.01 -12.07
N SER A 43 -15.89 9.01 -12.54
CA SER A 43 -15.45 10.37 -12.88
C SER A 43 -14.87 11.08 -11.62
N PRO A 44 -14.22 12.26 -11.72
CA PRO A 44 -13.20 12.70 -10.79
C PRO A 44 -13.76 12.93 -9.37
N ALA A 45 -12.94 12.63 -8.37
CA ALA A 45 -13.17 12.84 -6.95
C ALA A 45 -14.19 11.91 -6.28
N PHE A 46 -13.70 10.89 -5.57
CA PHE A 46 -14.31 10.48 -4.30
C PHE A 46 -13.22 10.18 -3.28
N VAL A 47 -13.10 11.10 -2.32
CA VAL A 47 -12.55 10.86 -0.98
C VAL A 47 -13.50 9.88 -0.32
N ASN A 48 -13.08 8.64 -0.14
CA ASN A 48 -13.75 7.80 0.83
C ASN A 48 -13.05 8.03 2.17
N ARG A 49 -13.81 8.60 3.12
CA ARG A 49 -13.46 8.48 4.54
C ARG A 49 -13.56 7.00 4.86
N TYR A 50 -12.42 6.34 4.96
CA TYR A 50 -12.35 4.95 5.39
C TYR A 50 -12.13 4.91 6.90
N ASN A 51 -13.08 4.32 7.63
CA ASN A 51 -12.78 3.71 8.93
C ASN A 51 -11.75 2.60 8.65
N ASP A 52 -10.63 2.55 9.38
CA ASP A 52 -9.54 1.55 9.29
C ASP A 52 -9.75 0.49 8.18
N GLU A 53 -9.50 0.85 6.92
CA GLU A 53 -9.71 -0.06 5.80
C GLU A 53 -8.46 -0.92 5.62
N THR A 54 -8.67 -2.23 5.47
CA THR A 54 -7.62 -3.19 5.19
C THR A 54 -7.69 -3.58 3.72
N MET A 55 -6.63 -3.27 2.99
CA MET A 55 -6.44 -3.61 1.59
C MET A 55 -5.82 -5.01 1.49
N ASN A 56 -6.55 -5.92 0.86
CA ASN A 56 -6.13 -7.30 0.55
C ASN A 56 -5.61 -7.45 -0.90
N GLN A 57 -5.45 -6.34 -1.61
CA GLN A 57 -4.98 -6.30 -2.98
C GLN A 57 -4.27 -4.97 -3.28
N ASN A 58 -3.66 -4.91 -4.46
CA ASN A 58 -3.02 -3.68 -4.93
C ASN A 58 -4.04 -2.57 -5.18
N LEU A 59 -3.69 -1.36 -4.77
CA LEU A 59 -4.43 -0.14 -5.09
C LEU A 59 -3.76 0.54 -6.29
N VAL A 60 -4.41 0.52 -7.45
CA VAL A 60 -3.85 1.08 -8.69
C VAL A 60 -4.56 2.37 -9.06
N ILE A 61 -3.81 3.47 -9.18
CA ILE A 61 -4.32 4.77 -9.60
C ILE A 61 -3.97 4.95 -11.08
N LYS A 62 -5.01 5.00 -11.90
CA LYS A 62 -4.92 5.06 -13.37
C LYS A 62 -4.61 6.48 -13.89
N PRO A 63 -4.07 6.62 -15.12
CA PRO A 63 -3.77 7.91 -15.73
C PRO A 63 -4.97 8.86 -15.71
N GLY A 64 -4.71 10.14 -15.45
CA GLY A 64 -5.75 11.18 -15.36
C GLY A 64 -6.57 11.14 -14.07
N LYS A 65 -6.25 10.25 -13.12
CA LYS A 65 -6.92 10.18 -11.82
C LYS A 65 -6.04 10.74 -10.71
N THR A 66 -6.69 11.37 -9.73
CA THR A 66 -6.07 11.80 -8.48
C THR A 66 -6.77 11.10 -7.32
N LEU A 67 -6.00 10.43 -6.46
CA LEU A 67 -6.49 9.88 -5.20
C LEU A 67 -5.95 10.72 -4.04
N ILE A 68 -6.82 11.01 -3.06
CA ILE A 68 -6.44 11.71 -1.83
C ILE A 68 -6.78 10.80 -0.64
N ILE A 69 -5.78 10.46 0.16
CA ILE A 69 -5.92 9.66 1.37
C ILE A 69 -5.70 10.57 2.58
N LYS A 70 -6.66 10.57 3.52
CA LYS A 70 -6.64 11.39 4.75
C LYS A 70 -6.76 10.59 6.04
N SER A 71 -6.98 9.27 5.96
CA SER A 71 -7.22 8.39 7.11
C SER A 71 -6.14 7.33 7.24
N THR A 72 -6.26 6.46 8.24
CA THR A 72 -5.41 5.27 8.31
C THR A 72 -5.88 4.25 7.27
N VAL A 73 -4.95 3.72 6.47
CA VAL A 73 -5.19 2.59 5.55
C VAL A 73 -4.15 1.51 5.85
N LYS A 74 -4.63 0.28 6.02
CA LYS A 74 -3.81 -0.89 6.34
C LYS A 74 -3.68 -1.76 5.10
N PHE A 75 -2.52 -2.35 4.88
CA PHE A 75 -2.24 -3.21 3.73
C PHE A 75 -1.83 -4.59 4.19
N GLN A 76 -2.44 -5.62 3.62
CA GLN A 76 -1.96 -6.99 3.79
C GLN A 76 -0.56 -7.14 3.21
N LYS A 77 0.12 -8.21 3.66
CA LYS A 77 1.37 -8.65 3.07
C LYS A 77 1.25 -8.71 1.54
N ASP A 78 2.33 -8.34 0.88
CA ASP A 78 2.46 -8.31 -0.58
C ASP A 78 1.60 -7.28 -1.35
N CYS A 79 0.70 -6.54 -0.67
CA CYS A 79 -0.06 -5.45 -1.29
C CYS A 79 0.80 -4.17 -1.45
N LYS A 80 0.53 -3.41 -2.51
CA LYS A 80 1.13 -2.09 -2.81
C LYS A 80 0.12 -1.08 -3.32
N ILE A 81 0.50 0.19 -3.27
CA ILE A 81 -0.11 1.24 -4.09
C ILE A 81 0.72 1.41 -5.36
N VAL A 82 0.06 1.50 -6.52
CA VAL A 82 0.69 1.78 -7.80
C VAL A 82 0.14 3.10 -8.34
N VAL A 83 1.03 4.04 -8.60
CA VAL A 83 0.72 5.33 -9.23
C VAL A 83 1.26 5.28 -10.66
N GLU A 84 0.37 5.09 -11.63
CA GLU A 84 0.75 5.00 -13.05
C GLU A 84 1.13 6.38 -13.64
N PRO A 85 1.85 6.43 -14.77
CA PRO A 85 2.15 7.69 -15.46
C PRO A 85 0.88 8.52 -15.72
N GLY A 86 0.89 9.80 -15.35
CA GLY A 86 -0.27 10.68 -15.46
C GLY A 86 -1.27 10.58 -14.32
N ALA A 87 -1.02 9.73 -13.31
CA ALA A 87 -1.80 9.65 -12.09
C ALA A 87 -1.15 10.42 -10.93
N LYS A 88 -1.97 10.80 -9.95
CA LYS A 88 -1.52 11.51 -8.74
C LYS A 88 -2.07 10.88 -7.47
N LEU A 89 -1.21 10.69 -6.48
CA LEU A 89 -1.57 10.30 -5.11
C LEU A 89 -1.22 11.44 -4.17
N ILE A 90 -2.17 11.85 -3.33
CA ILE A 90 -1.96 12.84 -2.27
C ILE A 90 -2.21 12.16 -0.91
N LEU A 91 -1.19 12.17 -0.06
CA LEU A 91 -1.23 11.69 1.32
C LEU A 91 -1.30 12.90 2.24
N ASP A 92 -2.49 13.19 2.78
CA ASP A 92 -2.78 14.41 3.53
C ASP A 92 -3.07 14.08 4.99
N GLY A 93 -2.02 14.13 5.83
CA GLY A 93 -2.11 13.80 7.26
C GLY A 93 -2.55 12.36 7.55
N CYS A 94 -2.41 11.46 6.58
CA CYS A 94 -2.84 10.07 6.68
C CYS A 94 -1.78 9.16 7.33
N ARG A 95 -2.14 7.89 7.56
CA ARG A 95 -1.20 6.85 7.97
C ARG A 95 -1.38 5.58 7.13
N LEU A 96 -0.35 5.21 6.38
CA LEU A 96 -0.32 3.95 5.62
C LEU A 96 0.57 2.95 6.35
N THR A 97 0.03 1.78 6.67
CA THR A 97 0.72 0.76 7.47
C THR A 97 0.34 -0.65 7.03
N ASN A 98 1.01 -1.67 7.55
CA ASN A 98 0.61 -3.06 7.33
C ASN A 98 -0.62 -3.42 8.21
N SER A 99 -1.44 -4.38 7.77
CA SER A 99 -2.59 -4.86 8.55
C SER A 99 -2.21 -5.83 9.65
N ASP A 100 -1.11 -6.54 9.47
CA ASP A 100 -0.75 -7.70 10.28
C ASP A 100 0.22 -7.29 11.40
N CYS A 101 0.06 -7.87 12.59
CA CYS A 101 1.05 -7.76 13.65
C CYS A 101 2.31 -8.56 13.28
N GLY A 102 3.50 -8.01 13.53
CA GLY A 102 4.80 -8.68 13.29
C GLY A 102 5.50 -8.25 12.00
N ASN A 103 6.43 -9.08 11.50
CA ASN A 103 7.33 -8.75 10.37
C ASN A 103 6.67 -8.83 8.97
N ASN A 104 5.34 -8.84 8.89
CA ASN A 104 4.59 -8.91 7.64
C ASN A 104 4.41 -7.51 7.04
N MET A 105 5.50 -6.97 6.51
CA MET A 105 5.51 -5.68 5.85
C MET A 105 4.74 -5.72 4.52
N TRP A 106 3.99 -4.66 4.24
CA TRP A 106 3.40 -4.43 2.91
C TRP A 106 4.46 -3.90 1.95
N LYS A 107 4.22 -3.94 0.63
CA LYS A 107 5.27 -3.61 -0.35
C LYS A 107 5.56 -2.11 -0.48
N GLY A 108 4.64 -1.26 -0.03
CA GLY A 108 4.75 0.20 -0.12
C GLY A 108 4.15 0.80 -1.39
N ILE A 109 4.66 1.95 -1.81
CA ILE A 109 4.17 2.70 -2.97
C ILE A 109 5.14 2.59 -4.14
N GLU A 110 4.62 2.29 -5.33
CA GLU A 110 5.34 2.39 -6.60
C GLU A 110 4.86 3.58 -7.40
N VAL A 111 5.78 4.48 -7.71
CA VAL A 111 5.55 5.69 -8.52
C VAL A 111 6.16 5.46 -9.88
N GLN A 112 5.34 5.03 -10.82
CA GLN A 112 5.80 4.63 -12.14
C GLN A 112 5.89 5.86 -13.05
N GLY A 113 6.97 5.95 -13.81
CA GLY A 113 7.17 6.97 -14.82
C GLY A 113 7.31 6.38 -16.22
N ASN A 114 7.55 7.28 -17.16
CA ASN A 114 8.05 7.01 -18.49
C ASN A 114 9.47 7.56 -18.57
N LYS A 115 10.47 6.66 -18.58
CA LYS A 115 11.89 7.04 -18.56
C LYS A 115 12.34 7.89 -19.76
N ASN A 116 11.58 7.86 -20.86
CA ASN A 116 11.92 8.57 -22.10
C ASN A 116 11.30 9.97 -22.17
N LEU A 117 10.42 10.33 -21.23
CA LEU A 117 9.79 11.65 -21.16
C LEU A 117 10.38 12.44 -20.01
N ARG A 118 10.50 13.76 -20.20
CA ARG A 118 10.81 14.71 -19.15
C ARG A 118 9.71 14.78 -18.09
N GLN A 119 10.06 15.20 -16.87
CA GLN A 119 9.12 15.32 -15.75
C GLN A 119 8.17 16.53 -15.86
N TYR A 120 8.35 17.42 -16.83
CA TYR A 120 7.41 18.51 -17.11
C TYR A 120 6.76 18.32 -18.50
N PRO A 121 5.42 18.33 -18.63
CA PRO A 121 4.45 18.40 -17.55
C PRO A 121 4.49 17.14 -16.66
N GLU A 122 4.09 17.29 -15.40
CA GLU A 122 4.11 16.18 -14.41
C GLU A 122 3.27 14.99 -14.84
N THR A 123 2.26 15.22 -15.68
CA THR A 123 1.40 14.20 -16.27
C THR A 123 2.16 13.17 -17.11
N ASN A 124 3.43 13.43 -17.47
CA ASN A 124 4.27 12.43 -18.09
C ASN A 124 4.65 11.30 -17.13
N GLN A 125 4.56 11.51 -15.82
CA GLN A 125 5.02 10.59 -14.77
C GLN A 125 3.91 10.35 -13.74
N GLY A 126 4.06 9.33 -12.91
CA GLY A 126 3.28 9.20 -11.68
C GLY A 126 3.79 10.20 -10.65
N VAL A 127 2.89 10.72 -9.83
CA VAL A 127 3.21 11.72 -8.80
C VAL A 127 2.69 11.26 -7.45
N VAL A 128 3.56 11.23 -6.44
CA VAL A 128 3.16 11.14 -5.03
C VAL A 128 3.47 12.46 -4.34
N GLU A 129 2.48 12.99 -3.64
CA GLU A 129 2.60 14.18 -2.80
C GLU A 129 2.22 13.84 -1.36
N ILE A 130 3.09 14.15 -0.40
CA ILE A 130 2.86 13.94 1.02
C ILE A 130 2.88 15.28 1.73
N ILE A 131 1.77 15.59 2.40
CA ILE A 131 1.55 16.86 3.08
C ILE A 131 0.99 16.61 4.49
N ASN A 132 1.04 17.65 5.32
CA ASN A 132 0.40 17.69 6.63
C ASN A 132 0.76 16.53 7.56
N GLY A 133 1.98 15.99 7.50
CA GLY A 133 2.40 14.93 8.42
C GLY A 133 2.09 13.50 7.97
N GLY A 134 1.79 13.28 6.67
CA GLY A 134 1.51 11.95 6.15
C GLY A 134 2.60 10.93 6.52
N THR A 135 2.18 9.79 7.07
CA THR A 135 3.05 8.74 7.58
C THR A 135 2.95 7.48 6.71
N ILE A 136 4.09 6.92 6.35
CA ILE A 136 4.21 5.62 5.69
C ILE A 136 5.09 4.74 6.58
N GLU A 137 4.55 3.62 7.07
CA GLU A 137 5.25 2.77 8.01
C GLU A 137 5.07 1.27 7.73
N ASN A 138 6.00 0.48 8.28
CA ASN A 138 6.03 -0.98 8.18
C ASN A 138 5.97 -1.50 6.73
N ALA A 139 6.59 -0.77 5.79
CA ALA A 139 6.69 -1.16 4.39
C ALA A 139 8.07 -1.72 4.03
N VAL A 140 8.13 -2.63 3.07
CA VAL A 140 9.40 -3.12 2.50
C VAL A 140 10.17 -1.98 1.83
N ALA A 141 9.49 -1.09 1.10
CA ALA A 141 10.02 0.25 0.90
C ALA A 141 8.85 1.22 0.83
N ALA A 142 8.92 2.31 1.58
CA ALA A 142 7.81 3.24 1.68
C ALA A 142 7.42 3.78 0.29
N ILE A 143 8.40 4.21 -0.50
CA ILE A 143 8.19 4.66 -1.89
C ILE A 143 9.32 4.19 -2.81
N ARG A 144 9.00 3.69 -4.00
CA ARG A 144 9.94 3.38 -5.09
C ARG A 144 9.53 4.04 -6.40
N THR A 145 10.47 4.60 -7.16
CA THR A 145 10.19 5.20 -8.48
C THR A 145 10.41 4.23 -9.64
N LEU A 146 9.84 3.03 -9.56
CA LEU A 146 9.91 1.97 -10.59
C LEU A 146 8.67 1.06 -10.52
N ASN A 147 8.58 0.10 -11.44
CA ASN A 147 7.61 -1.00 -11.37
C ASN A 147 8.30 -2.30 -10.96
N SER A 148 8.25 -2.70 -9.68
CA SER A 148 9.04 -3.85 -9.23
C SER A 148 8.46 -5.21 -9.64
N GLY A 149 7.24 -5.22 -10.18
CA GLY A 149 6.56 -6.43 -10.65
C GLY A 149 6.75 -6.69 -12.14
N ASP A 150 7.43 -5.80 -12.87
CA ASP A 150 7.68 -5.93 -14.30
C ASP A 150 8.94 -6.76 -14.59
N ALA A 151 9.03 -7.34 -15.79
CA ALA A 151 10.24 -8.01 -16.26
C ALA A 151 11.42 -7.02 -16.45
N HIS A 152 11.11 -5.75 -16.72
CA HIS A 152 12.07 -4.67 -16.87
C HIS A 152 11.69 -3.48 -15.96
N PRO A 153 11.89 -3.58 -14.63
CA PRO A 153 11.46 -2.56 -13.67
C PRO A 153 11.96 -1.14 -13.97
N LEU A 154 13.16 -1.04 -14.56
CA LEU A 154 13.82 0.21 -14.89
C LEU A 154 13.25 0.89 -16.15
N ASP A 155 12.30 0.27 -16.85
CA ASP A 155 11.56 0.92 -17.93
C ASP A 155 10.51 1.93 -17.42
N PHE A 156 10.17 1.82 -16.13
CA PHE A 156 9.13 2.59 -15.46
C PHE A 156 9.69 3.66 -14.50
N THR A 157 10.91 4.16 -14.74
CA THR A 157 11.52 5.22 -13.92
C THR A 157 11.05 6.61 -14.32
N GLY A 158 11.39 7.61 -13.51
CA GLY A 158 11.00 9.02 -13.72
C GLY A 158 9.85 9.50 -12.83
N GLY A 159 9.26 8.62 -12.02
CA GLY A 159 8.26 8.97 -11.01
C GLY A 159 8.70 10.12 -10.12
N ILE A 160 7.75 10.97 -9.72
CA ILE A 160 7.98 12.21 -8.98
C ILE A 160 7.52 12.03 -7.53
N ILE A 161 8.40 12.35 -6.58
CA ILE A 161 8.08 12.34 -5.14
C ILE A 161 8.18 13.76 -4.59
N LYS A 162 7.08 14.25 -4.02
CA LYS A 162 6.99 15.56 -3.37
C LYS A 162 6.61 15.35 -1.91
N ALA A 163 7.59 15.28 -1.03
CA ALA A 163 7.36 15.02 0.38
C ALA A 163 7.73 16.25 1.21
N ASN A 164 6.76 16.79 1.94
CA ASN A 164 6.97 17.85 2.92
C ASN A 164 6.41 17.39 4.27
N ARG A 165 7.24 17.43 5.33
CA ARG A 165 6.84 16.98 6.67
C ARG A 165 6.31 15.55 6.71
N ALA A 166 6.81 14.68 5.83
CA ALA A 166 6.43 13.28 5.81
C ALA A 166 7.19 12.48 6.88
N ILE A 167 6.58 11.40 7.36
CA ILE A 167 7.19 10.49 8.33
C ILE A 167 7.33 9.12 7.67
N PHE A 168 8.57 8.64 7.60
CA PHE A 168 8.92 7.30 7.11
C PHE A 168 9.44 6.49 8.28
N LYS A 169 8.59 5.63 8.87
CA LYS A 169 8.88 4.92 10.11
C LYS A 169 8.93 3.41 9.90
N ASN A 170 9.95 2.73 10.43
CA ASN A 170 10.05 1.26 10.42
C ASN A 170 9.87 0.63 9.03
N ASN A 171 10.30 1.34 7.98
CA ASN A 171 10.35 0.79 6.63
C ASN A 171 11.71 0.15 6.42
N TYR A 172 11.77 -0.98 5.70
CA TYR A 172 13.06 -1.56 5.33
C TYR A 172 13.86 -0.62 4.41
N SER A 173 13.17 0.16 3.58
CA SER A 173 13.73 1.31 2.86
C SER A 173 12.76 2.48 2.92
N GLY A 174 13.22 3.68 3.26
CA GLY A 174 12.37 4.87 3.29
C GLY A 174 11.92 5.28 1.88
N ILE A 175 12.87 5.68 1.04
CA ILE A 175 12.63 6.04 -0.35
C ILE A 175 13.71 5.42 -1.22
N TYR A 176 13.29 4.80 -2.32
CA TYR A 176 14.16 4.26 -3.35
C TYR A 176 13.94 4.99 -4.67
N PHE A 177 14.94 5.77 -5.09
CA PHE A 177 14.97 6.37 -6.41
C PHE A 177 15.69 5.44 -7.39
N ALA A 178 14.95 4.99 -8.40
CA ALA A 178 15.52 4.29 -9.54
C ALA A 178 16.17 5.30 -10.50
N THR A 179 17.24 4.87 -11.20
CA THR A 179 18.00 5.74 -12.11
C THR A 179 17.12 6.33 -13.21
N TYR A 180 17.19 7.66 -13.37
CA TYR A 180 16.46 8.41 -14.37
C TYR A 180 17.17 9.75 -14.64
N HIS A 181 17.16 10.19 -15.90
CA HIS A 181 17.71 11.48 -16.31
C HIS A 181 16.59 12.40 -16.81
N ASN A 182 16.28 13.43 -16.03
CA ASN A 182 15.36 14.45 -16.48
C ASN A 182 16.01 15.34 -17.55
N HIS A 183 15.21 15.88 -18.46
CA HIS A 183 15.68 16.72 -19.55
C HIS A 183 14.68 17.85 -19.85
N LEU A 184 15.17 18.92 -20.45
CA LEU A 184 14.35 19.99 -21.01
C LEU A 184 13.83 19.58 -22.40
N SER A 185 12.94 20.38 -22.98
CA SER A 185 12.39 20.11 -24.32
C SER A 185 13.45 20.07 -25.43
N ASN A 186 14.60 20.70 -25.22
CA ASN A 186 15.75 20.68 -26.13
C ASN A 186 16.72 19.51 -25.88
N GLY A 187 16.36 18.57 -24.99
CA GLY A 187 17.19 17.41 -24.64
C GLY A 187 18.34 17.69 -23.65
N SER A 188 18.57 18.95 -23.24
CA SER A 188 19.55 19.26 -22.21
C SER A 188 19.14 18.66 -20.86
N LEU A 189 20.09 18.05 -20.15
CA LEU A 189 19.82 17.49 -18.82
C LEU A 189 19.36 18.57 -17.85
N THR A 190 18.44 18.20 -16.96
CA THR A 190 17.98 19.08 -15.88
C THR A 190 17.76 18.28 -14.59
N GLY A 191 17.53 18.98 -13.48
CA GLY A 191 17.34 18.35 -12.18
C GLY A 191 16.06 17.52 -12.12
N ASN A 192 16.06 16.47 -11.30
CA ASN A 192 14.83 15.78 -10.93
C ASN A 192 13.94 16.76 -10.13
N ILE A 193 12.66 16.87 -10.48
CA ILE A 193 11.73 17.82 -9.83
C ILE A 193 11.16 17.32 -8.49
N SER A 194 11.55 16.11 -8.07
CA SER A 194 11.22 15.57 -6.76
C SER A 194 11.89 16.38 -5.65
N TYR A 195 11.25 16.47 -4.49
CA TYR A 195 11.84 17.06 -3.29
C TYR A 195 11.39 16.31 -2.04
N ILE A 196 12.31 16.16 -1.09
CA ILE A 196 12.07 15.57 0.23
C ILE A 196 12.53 16.58 1.26
N GLN A 197 11.58 17.27 1.91
CA GLN A 197 11.85 18.42 2.78
C GLN A 197 11.20 18.22 4.14
N ASN A 198 11.93 18.54 5.20
CA ASN A 198 11.45 18.46 6.59
C ASN A 198 10.86 17.09 6.95
N CYS A 199 11.36 16.01 6.32
CA CYS A 199 10.85 14.66 6.54
C CYS A 199 11.67 13.95 7.62
N THR A 200 11.00 13.05 8.35
CA THR A 200 11.64 12.19 9.37
C THR A 200 11.78 10.78 8.82
N PHE A 201 12.97 10.20 8.98
CA PHE A 201 13.25 8.80 8.72
C PHE A 201 13.69 8.17 10.04
N GLU A 202 12.92 7.21 10.55
CA GLU A 202 13.20 6.59 11.85
C GLU A 202 13.00 5.07 11.81
N ILE A 203 13.83 4.39 12.60
CA ILE A 203 13.74 2.96 12.88
C ILE A 203 13.67 2.83 14.39
N ASN A 204 12.55 2.32 14.88
CA ASN A 204 12.35 2.02 16.30
C ASN A 204 12.66 0.54 16.49
N LEU A 205 13.81 0.26 17.12
CA LEU A 205 14.19 -1.09 17.52
C LEU A 205 13.34 -1.47 18.74
N TYR A 206 12.60 -2.57 18.63
CA TYR A 206 11.89 -3.20 19.74
C TYR A 206 12.73 -4.34 20.31
#